data_AF-A0A8C8A6V0-F1
#
_entry.id   AF-A0A8C8A6V0-F1
#
_cell.length_a   1.000
_cell.length_b   1.000
_cell.length_c   1.000
_cell.angle_alpha   90.00
_cell.angle_beta   90.00
_cell.angle_gamma   90.00
#
_symmetry.space_group_name_H-M   'P 1'
#
loop_
_entity.id
_entity.type
_entity.pdbx_description
1 polymer ?
#
loop_
_entity_poly.entity_id
_entity_poly.type
_entity_poly.pdbx_seq_one_letter_code
_entity_poly.pdbx_strand_id
1 'polypeptide(L)'
;MFWDVGRKLESVEKTHAWTGRPCKLPEDKCLRKASSSGLIIFKIVNNIKNNCVRVCVLNVWSPWSSWTLCNNLCGEGVRQRRRTCFGLKESGCTNMNDLLHIEPCNGTCCDVKAWDSWLPWSPCSVTCGGVGVRKRQRTCGSPPECVEVCSGPSQETESCASNNACPVHGGWSSWSAWGQCSGTCIDDQRSDAVTPSRVRQRTCSDPAPSKDTIPKGDDCPGDAHQSQYCSELPNCPVNGNWGEWAQPGPCSVTCGEGLQLSLRKCDNPSPKYGGEYCKGTSSRTSVCQSPCPGNQLAQIQTRAN
;
A
#
# COMPACT_ATOMS: atom_id res chain seq x y z
N MET A 1 30.67 -4.30 -7.14
CA MET A 1 31.23 -3.73 -5.89
C MET A 1 32.69 -3.39 -6.14
N PHE A 2 32.92 -2.20 -6.67
CA PHE A 2 34.26 -1.65 -6.90
C PHE A 2 34.77 -1.13 -5.55
N TRP A 3 35.85 -1.68 -5.03
CA TRP A 3 36.52 -1.08 -3.87
C TRP A 3 37.33 0.12 -4.35
N ASP A 4 36.79 1.27 -4.01
CA ASP A 4 37.36 2.59 -4.09
C ASP A 4 38.65 2.65 -3.26
N VAL A 5 39.81 2.57 -3.91
CA VAL A 5 41.11 2.90 -3.32
C VAL A 5 41.69 4.11 -4.07
N GLY A 6 40.82 5.05 -4.39
CA GLY A 6 41.16 6.39 -4.84
C GLY A 6 40.97 7.38 -3.71
N ARG A 7 41.74 7.26 -2.62
CA ARG A 7 42.00 8.35 -1.63
C ARG A 7 42.80 7.82 -0.44
N LYS A 8 44.12 7.97 -0.50
CA LYS A 8 44.99 8.18 0.68
C LYS A 8 46.41 8.59 0.28
N LEU A 9 46.53 9.48 -0.71
CA LEU A 9 47.79 10.18 -1.01
C LEU A 9 47.77 11.66 -0.57
N GLU A 10 46.65 12.15 -0.02
CA GLU A 10 46.45 13.58 0.28
C GLU A 10 46.50 13.97 1.78
N SER A 11 46.93 13.08 2.68
CA SER A 11 46.86 13.39 4.13
C SER A 11 48.11 13.04 4.92
N VAL A 12 49.30 13.34 4.38
CA VAL A 12 50.51 13.57 5.21
C VAL A 12 51.28 14.77 4.66
N GLU A 13 50.58 15.86 4.34
CA GLU A 13 51.22 17.13 3.92
C GLU A 13 51.11 18.24 4.97
N LYS A 14 50.58 17.95 6.16
CA LYS A 14 50.47 18.94 7.23
C LYS A 14 50.81 18.30 8.56
N THR A 15 52.09 18.34 8.92
CA THR A 15 52.57 19.09 10.09
C THR A 15 54.08 18.92 10.26
N HIS A 16 54.72 20.01 10.65
CA HIS A 16 56.15 20.24 10.91
C HIS A 16 56.97 20.68 9.70
N ALA A 17 57.24 21.99 9.67
CA ALA A 17 58.32 22.59 8.92
C ALA A 17 59.66 22.01 9.39
N TRP A 18 60.41 21.41 8.47
CA TRP A 18 61.75 20.88 8.75
C TRP A 18 62.78 21.64 7.92
N THR A 19 63.41 22.61 8.56
CA THR A 19 64.56 23.39 8.06
C THR A 19 65.88 22.61 8.18
N GLY A 20 65.86 21.32 7.85
CA GLY A 20 67.03 20.43 7.92
C GLY A 20 67.68 20.22 6.55
N ARG A 21 69.01 20.35 6.46
CA ARG A 21 69.79 20.04 5.24
C ARG A 21 69.70 18.53 4.89
N PRO A 22 69.77 18.15 3.60
CA PRO A 22 69.71 16.75 3.17
C PRO A 22 70.85 15.93 3.76
N CYS A 23 70.50 14.86 4.49
CA CYS A 23 71.45 13.95 5.10
C CYS A 23 72.11 13.04 4.03
N LYS A 24 73.43 13.18 3.82
CA LYS A 24 74.25 12.22 3.05
C LYS A 24 74.61 11.03 3.96
N LEU A 25 73.76 10.01 3.99
CA LEU A 25 74.10 8.69 4.53
C LEU A 25 74.25 7.68 3.37
N PRO A 26 75.15 6.69 3.48
CA PRO A 26 75.28 5.60 2.49
C PRO A 26 73.98 4.80 2.37
N GLU A 27 73.74 4.21 1.20
CA GLU A 27 72.47 3.54 0.79
C GLU A 27 72.09 2.31 1.65
N ASP A 28 73.00 1.81 2.48
CA ASP A 28 72.99 0.42 2.97
C ASP A 28 72.15 0.16 4.24
N LYS A 29 71.28 1.09 4.66
CA LYS A 29 70.54 1.00 5.95
C LYS A 29 69.00 1.12 5.90
N CYS A 30 68.33 0.96 4.74
CA CYS A 30 66.87 0.73 4.76
C CYS A 30 66.59 -0.77 5.04
N LEU A 31 66.16 -1.11 6.25
CA LEU A 31 65.83 -2.50 6.63
C LEU A 31 64.49 -2.97 6.00
N ARG A 32 64.51 -4.05 5.22
CA ARG A 32 63.30 -4.75 4.78
C ARG A 32 62.57 -5.38 5.98
N LYS A 33 61.32 -5.01 6.22
CA LYS A 33 60.38 -5.83 6.99
C LYS A 33 59.17 -6.13 6.11
N ALA A 34 58.97 -7.41 5.80
CA ALA A 34 57.74 -7.87 5.16
C ALA A 34 56.59 -7.78 6.17
N SER A 35 55.51 -7.10 5.81
CA SER A 35 54.23 -7.18 6.53
C SER A 35 53.36 -8.21 5.82
N SER A 36 52.72 -9.08 6.60
CA SER A 36 51.89 -10.21 6.14
C SER A 36 50.55 -9.79 5.49
N SER A 37 50.30 -8.50 5.30
CA SER A 37 49.05 -7.95 4.74
C SER A 37 49.24 -7.10 3.47
N GLY A 38 50.41 -7.15 2.82
CA GLY A 38 50.65 -6.46 1.53
C GLY A 38 50.68 -4.92 1.59
N LEU A 39 50.48 -4.32 2.77
CA LEU A 39 50.69 -2.89 3.01
C LEU A 39 52.13 -2.63 3.47
N ILE A 40 52.86 -1.77 2.74
CA ILE A 40 54.24 -1.38 3.10
C ILE A 40 54.18 -0.38 4.27
N ILE A 41 54.77 -0.74 5.41
CA ILE A 41 54.90 0.15 6.57
C ILE A 41 56.14 1.03 6.39
N PHE A 42 55.97 2.36 6.39
CA PHE A 42 57.07 3.33 6.41
C PHE A 42 57.78 3.26 7.77
N LYS A 43 59.06 2.88 7.79
CA LYS A 43 59.88 3.00 9.00
C LYS A 43 60.65 4.32 8.96
N ILE A 44 60.26 5.25 9.83
CA ILE A 44 61.05 6.44 10.12
C ILE A 44 62.20 6.02 11.04
N VAL A 45 63.44 6.15 10.56
CA VAL A 45 64.63 5.99 11.42
C VAL A 45 64.95 7.36 12.00
N ASN A 46 64.55 7.62 13.24
CA ASN A 46 64.98 8.83 13.95
C ASN A 46 66.39 8.63 14.50
N ASN A 47 67.35 9.45 14.08
CA ASN A 47 68.66 9.53 14.71
C ASN A 47 68.67 10.70 15.70
N ILE A 48 68.90 10.40 16.98
CA ILE A 48 68.83 11.38 18.09
C ILE A 48 69.91 12.48 17.98
N LYS A 49 70.86 12.41 17.03
CA LYS A 49 71.88 13.47 16.83
C LYS A 49 71.67 14.40 15.65
N ASN A 50 70.72 14.14 14.76
CA ASN A 50 70.30 15.11 13.74
C ASN A 50 68.90 14.72 13.30
N ASN A 51 67.95 15.51 13.74
CA ASN A 51 66.52 15.32 13.59
C ASN A 51 66.22 15.37 12.05
N CYS A 52 66.22 14.20 11.40
CA CYS A 52 66.22 14.04 9.95
C CYS A 52 65.42 12.77 9.62
N VAL A 53 64.28 12.92 8.95
CA VAL A 53 63.38 11.81 8.58
C VAL A 53 63.60 11.48 7.10
N ARG A 54 64.11 10.28 6.79
CA ARG A 54 64.11 9.74 5.42
C ARG A 54 62.90 8.83 5.23
N VAL A 55 62.02 9.17 4.28
CA VAL A 55 60.98 8.26 3.80
C VAL A 55 61.61 7.39 2.71
N CYS A 56 61.96 6.13 3.04
CA CYS A 56 62.41 5.17 2.02
C CYS A 56 61.17 4.73 1.20
N VAL A 57 60.96 5.31 0.01
CA VAL A 57 60.00 4.76 -0.97
C VAL A 57 60.76 3.71 -1.78
N LEU A 58 60.56 2.44 -1.44
CA LEU A 58 61.12 1.34 -2.25
C LEU A 58 60.31 1.24 -3.54
N ASN A 59 61.00 1.20 -4.69
CA ASN A 59 60.38 0.89 -5.96
C ASN A 59 59.87 -0.56 -5.93
N VAL A 60 58.55 -0.74 -5.86
CA VAL A 60 57.94 -2.07 -5.73
C VAL A 60 56.80 -2.21 -6.72
N TRP A 61 56.83 -3.30 -7.48
CA TRP A 61 55.73 -3.71 -8.33
C TRP A 61 54.55 -4.18 -7.49
N SER A 62 53.34 -3.73 -7.84
CA SER A 62 52.11 -4.30 -7.31
C SER A 62 52.05 -5.81 -7.60
N PRO A 63 51.27 -6.57 -6.82
CA PRO A 63 50.80 -7.87 -7.29
C PRO A 63 50.19 -7.72 -8.68
N TRP A 64 50.35 -8.75 -9.50
CA TRP A 64 49.67 -8.83 -10.78
C TRP A 64 48.15 -8.84 -10.57
N SER A 65 47.41 -8.18 -11.46
CA SER A 65 45.98 -8.40 -11.57
C SER A 65 45.69 -9.85 -11.94
N SER A 66 44.46 -10.29 -11.71
CA SER A 66 43.95 -11.50 -12.35
C SER A 66 44.09 -11.38 -13.88
N TRP A 67 44.29 -12.52 -14.53
CA TRP A 67 44.28 -12.61 -15.98
C TRP A 67 42.92 -12.22 -16.55
N THR A 68 42.91 -11.52 -17.70
CA THR A 68 41.69 -11.36 -18.49
C THR A 68 41.26 -12.69 -19.09
N LEU A 69 40.00 -12.77 -19.53
CA LEU A 69 39.55 -13.83 -20.42
C LEU A 69 40.39 -13.85 -21.70
N CYS A 70 40.43 -15.01 -22.36
CA CYS A 70 41.09 -15.16 -23.65
C CYS A 70 40.37 -14.29 -24.68
N ASN A 71 41.11 -13.51 -25.47
CA ASN A 71 40.50 -12.62 -26.47
C ASN A 71 39.79 -13.40 -27.59
N ASN A 72 40.22 -14.64 -27.86
CA ASN A 72 39.54 -15.55 -28.75
C ASN A 72 38.74 -16.56 -27.92
N LEU A 73 37.45 -16.70 -28.24
CA LEU A 73 36.54 -17.66 -27.59
C LEU A 73 36.88 -19.11 -27.96
N CYS A 74 37.46 -19.34 -29.14
CA CYS A 74 37.94 -20.63 -29.60
C CYS A 74 39.34 -20.52 -30.21
N GLY A 75 40.17 -21.53 -29.98
CA GLY A 75 41.49 -21.66 -30.61
C GLY A 75 42.52 -20.72 -30.01
N GLU A 76 43.63 -20.53 -30.72
CA GLU A 76 44.74 -19.74 -30.22
C GLU A 76 44.36 -18.26 -30.07
N GLY A 77 44.56 -17.71 -28.89
CA GLY A 77 44.35 -16.31 -28.57
C GLY A 77 45.37 -15.83 -27.55
N VAL A 78 45.13 -14.64 -27.01
CA VAL A 78 45.99 -14.06 -25.97
C VAL A 78 45.16 -13.56 -24.80
N ARG A 79 45.73 -13.69 -23.60
CA ARG A 79 45.21 -13.10 -22.37
C ARG A 79 46.22 -12.13 -21.81
N GLN A 80 45.73 -11.12 -21.10
CA GLN A 80 46.56 -10.06 -20.55
C GLN A 80 46.36 -9.91 -19.05
N ARG A 81 47.39 -9.45 -18.35
CA ARG A 81 47.29 -8.99 -16.96
C ARG A 81 48.17 -7.77 -16.79
N ARG A 82 47.81 -6.91 -15.84
CA ARG A 82 48.52 -5.66 -15.58
C ARG A 82 49.03 -5.59 -14.16
N ARG A 83 50.12 -4.85 -13.95
CA ARG A 83 50.61 -4.44 -12.64
C ARG A 83 51.03 -2.99 -12.71
N THR A 84 51.05 -2.33 -11.57
CA THR A 84 51.46 -0.94 -11.47
C THR A 84 52.74 -0.88 -10.65
N CYS A 85 53.72 -0.07 -11.08
CA CYS A 85 54.87 0.24 -10.25
C CYS A 85 54.54 1.41 -9.34
N PHE A 86 54.77 1.24 -8.04
CA PHE A 86 54.71 2.32 -7.08
C PHE A 86 56.14 2.75 -6.73
N GLY A 87 56.50 4.01 -7.07
CA GLY A 87 57.85 4.54 -6.86
C GLY A 87 58.09 5.91 -7.53
N LEU A 88 59.05 6.68 -7.03
CA LEU A 88 59.54 7.90 -7.68
C LEU A 88 60.55 7.48 -8.75
N LYS A 89 60.30 7.89 -10.00
CA LYS A 89 61.04 7.48 -11.20
C LYS A 89 62.55 7.74 -11.06
N GLU A 90 63.26 6.76 -10.55
CA GLU A 90 64.66 6.47 -10.87
C GLU A 90 64.98 5.05 -10.38
N SER A 91 65.41 4.23 -11.34
CA SER A 91 66.14 2.95 -11.22
C SER A 91 65.51 1.68 -10.62
N GLY A 92 64.23 1.64 -10.21
CA GLY A 92 63.62 0.36 -9.76
C GLY A 92 62.57 -0.28 -10.68
N CYS A 93 61.94 0.50 -11.56
CA CYS A 93 60.95 0.05 -12.54
C CYS A 93 61.36 0.57 -13.91
N THR A 94 62.33 -0.10 -14.52
CA THR A 94 63.08 0.40 -15.67
C THR A 94 62.38 0.20 -17.01
N ASN A 95 61.44 -0.76 -17.10
CA ASN A 95 60.76 -1.07 -18.36
C ASN A 95 59.25 -0.79 -18.27
N MET A 96 58.75 0.10 -19.14
CA MET A 96 57.31 0.35 -19.31
C MET A 96 56.58 -0.90 -19.84
N ASN A 97 57.27 -1.78 -20.57
CA ASN A 97 56.71 -3.05 -21.07
C ASN A 97 56.39 -4.05 -19.94
N ASP A 98 56.98 -3.88 -18.76
CA ASP A 98 56.70 -4.74 -17.59
C ASP A 98 55.36 -4.43 -16.91
N LEU A 99 54.65 -3.40 -17.37
CA LEU A 99 53.30 -3.05 -16.91
C LEU A 99 52.24 -4.04 -17.40
N LEU A 100 52.46 -4.64 -18.58
CA LEU A 100 51.49 -5.47 -19.28
C LEU A 100 52.13 -6.81 -19.66
N HIS A 101 51.55 -7.90 -19.20
CA HIS A 101 51.98 -9.24 -19.59
C HIS A 101 50.93 -9.88 -20.48
N ILE A 102 51.35 -10.37 -21.64
CA ILE A 102 50.51 -11.02 -22.64
C ILE A 102 51.02 -12.45 -22.81
N GLU A 103 50.12 -13.42 -22.68
CA GLU A 103 50.43 -14.83 -22.86
C GLU A 103 49.47 -15.47 -23.86
N PRO A 104 49.93 -16.49 -24.61
CA PRO A 104 49.04 -17.32 -25.40
C PRO A 104 48.04 -18.05 -24.48
N CYS A 105 46.80 -18.11 -24.94
CA CYS A 105 45.74 -18.90 -24.34
C CYS A 105 45.03 -19.68 -25.45
N ASN A 106 44.41 -20.80 -25.09
CA ASN A 106 43.55 -21.53 -26.00
C ASN A 106 42.10 -21.35 -25.54
N GLY A 107 41.26 -20.78 -26.40
CA GLY A 107 39.84 -20.62 -26.16
C GLY A 107 39.13 -21.98 -26.19
N THR A 108 38.26 -22.22 -25.22
CA THR A 108 37.62 -23.52 -24.99
C THR A 108 36.25 -23.67 -25.69
N CYS A 109 35.72 -22.61 -26.29
CA CYS A 109 34.38 -22.57 -26.87
C CYS A 109 34.33 -22.94 -28.36
N CYS A 110 34.99 -24.03 -28.78
CA CYS A 110 35.13 -24.41 -30.20
C CYS A 110 33.99 -25.25 -30.78
N ASP A 111 33.34 -26.09 -29.96
CA ASP A 111 32.29 -27.04 -30.39
C ASP A 111 30.91 -26.70 -29.83
N VAL A 112 30.73 -25.48 -29.31
CA VAL A 112 29.47 -25.09 -28.66
C VAL A 112 28.46 -24.65 -29.71
N LYS A 113 27.41 -25.46 -29.87
CA LYS A 113 26.32 -25.15 -30.79
C LYS A 113 25.68 -23.82 -30.40
N ALA A 114 25.43 -23.05 -31.45
CA ALA A 114 24.62 -21.85 -31.46
C ALA A 114 23.27 -22.05 -30.75
N TRP A 115 22.59 -20.92 -30.47
CA TRP A 115 21.22 -20.81 -29.97
C TRP A 115 20.35 -22.08 -30.04
N ASP A 116 19.71 -22.41 -28.91
CA ASP A 116 18.65 -23.42 -28.90
C ASP A 116 17.53 -23.04 -29.87
N SER A 117 16.72 -24.03 -30.25
CA SER A 117 15.52 -23.78 -31.06
C SER A 117 14.63 -22.74 -30.38
N TRP A 118 14.08 -21.82 -31.18
CA TRP A 118 13.11 -20.86 -30.68
C TRP A 118 11.95 -21.55 -29.97
N LEU A 119 11.60 -21.03 -28.80
CA LEU A 119 10.36 -21.40 -28.15
C LEU A 119 9.16 -21.03 -29.06
N PRO A 120 8.01 -21.71 -28.88
CA PRO A 120 6.78 -21.30 -29.54
C PRO A 120 6.47 -19.83 -29.28
N TRP A 121 5.82 -19.19 -30.25
CA TRP A 121 5.32 -17.83 -30.08
C TRP A 121 4.32 -17.76 -28.92
N SER A 122 4.42 -16.68 -28.13
CA SER A 122 3.38 -16.32 -27.17
C SER A 122 2.04 -16.09 -27.89
N PRO A 123 0.91 -16.13 -27.15
CA PRO A 123 -0.33 -15.55 -27.63
C PRO A 123 -0.13 -14.09 -28.07
N CYS A 124 -1.00 -13.63 -28.97
CA CYS A 124 -1.01 -12.22 -29.38
C CYS A 124 -1.33 -11.34 -28.17
N SER A 125 -0.67 -10.18 -28.06
CA SER A 125 -0.92 -9.21 -26.98
C SER A 125 -2.34 -8.67 -26.96
N VAL A 126 -3.06 -8.77 -28.08
CA VAL A 126 -4.46 -8.38 -28.21
C VAL A 126 -5.28 -9.57 -28.69
N THR A 127 -6.49 -9.70 -28.15
CA THR A 127 -7.50 -10.66 -28.61
C THR A 127 -8.48 -10.02 -29.60
N CYS A 128 -8.46 -8.70 -29.74
CA CYS A 128 -9.39 -7.90 -30.54
C CYS A 128 -8.76 -6.58 -30.99
N GLY A 129 -9.40 -5.84 -31.88
CA GLY A 129 -9.05 -4.44 -32.18
C GLY A 129 -7.88 -4.24 -33.16
N GLY A 130 -7.50 -5.29 -33.90
CA GLY A 130 -6.50 -5.21 -34.96
C GLY A 130 -5.12 -5.75 -34.56
N VAL A 131 -4.07 -4.95 -34.82
CA VAL A 131 -2.68 -5.42 -34.76
C VAL A 131 -2.13 -5.38 -33.33
N GLY A 132 -1.76 -6.54 -32.80
CA GLY A 132 -0.96 -6.69 -31.59
C GLY A 132 0.44 -7.21 -31.89
N VAL A 133 1.14 -7.64 -30.84
CA VAL A 133 2.47 -8.24 -30.93
C VAL A 133 2.52 -9.58 -30.23
N ARG A 134 3.28 -10.53 -30.77
CA ARG A 134 3.64 -11.78 -30.12
C ARG A 134 5.14 -11.86 -29.97
N LYS A 135 5.60 -12.54 -28.93
CA LYS A 135 7.02 -12.66 -28.61
C LYS A 135 7.42 -14.13 -28.53
N ARG A 136 8.61 -14.44 -29.00
CA ARG A 136 9.26 -15.74 -28.75
C ARG A 136 10.67 -15.51 -28.25
N GLN A 137 11.18 -16.49 -27.52
CA GLN A 137 12.49 -16.41 -26.89
C GLN A 137 13.27 -17.67 -27.19
N ARG A 138 14.59 -17.56 -27.11
CA ARG A 138 15.53 -18.68 -27.22
C ARG A 138 16.64 -18.52 -26.20
N THR A 139 17.16 -19.63 -25.72
CA THR A 139 18.27 -19.67 -24.77
C THR A 139 19.56 -20.04 -25.47
N CYS A 140 20.67 -19.53 -24.94
CA CYS A 140 21.99 -19.96 -25.38
C CYS A 140 22.29 -21.27 -24.64
N GLY A 141 22.32 -22.38 -25.36
CA GLY A 141 22.65 -23.70 -24.79
C GLY A 141 24.13 -23.85 -24.38
N SER A 142 24.95 -22.82 -24.64
CA SER A 142 26.36 -22.78 -24.27
C SER A 142 26.57 -22.51 -22.77
N PRO A 143 27.67 -22.99 -22.17
CA PRO A 143 28.06 -22.64 -20.80
C PRO A 143 28.21 -21.11 -20.61
N PRO A 144 28.09 -20.59 -19.37
CA PRO A 144 28.15 -19.15 -19.07
C PRO A 144 29.40 -18.43 -19.61
N GLU A 145 30.52 -19.15 -19.72
CA GLU A 145 31.80 -18.65 -20.24
C GLU A 145 31.82 -18.47 -21.76
N CYS A 146 30.85 -19.07 -22.47
CA CYS A 146 30.75 -19.11 -23.92
C CYS A 146 29.49 -18.43 -24.47
N VAL A 147 28.80 -17.61 -23.65
CA VAL A 147 27.55 -16.94 -24.05
C VAL A 147 27.74 -15.97 -25.22
N GLU A 148 28.92 -15.35 -25.32
CA GLU A 148 29.30 -14.43 -26.41
C GLU A 148 29.35 -15.12 -27.79
N VAL A 149 29.36 -16.46 -27.85
CA VAL A 149 29.25 -17.23 -29.10
C VAL A 149 27.84 -17.14 -29.69
N CYS A 150 26.82 -16.90 -28.86
CA CYS A 150 25.43 -16.76 -29.29
C CYS A 150 25.16 -15.38 -29.89
N SER A 151 25.53 -15.20 -31.16
CA SER A 151 25.32 -13.95 -31.89
C SER A 151 23.86 -13.74 -32.30
N GLY A 152 23.36 -12.50 -32.17
CA GLY A 152 21.98 -12.11 -32.51
C GLY A 152 21.04 -12.05 -31.29
N PRO A 153 19.76 -11.72 -31.50
CA PRO A 153 18.85 -11.46 -30.39
C PRO A 153 18.38 -12.75 -29.71
N SER A 154 18.22 -12.71 -28.39
CA SER A 154 17.60 -13.77 -27.57
C SER A 154 16.07 -13.74 -27.61
N GLN A 155 15.49 -12.64 -28.10
CA GLN A 155 14.06 -12.41 -28.17
C GLN A 155 13.68 -11.83 -29.53
N GLU A 156 12.56 -12.29 -30.05
CA GLU A 156 11.99 -11.79 -31.30
C GLU A 156 10.55 -11.35 -31.05
N THR A 157 10.15 -10.27 -31.70
CA THR A 157 8.80 -9.72 -31.63
C THR A 157 8.26 -9.58 -33.05
N GLU A 158 7.04 -10.06 -33.26
CA GLU A 158 6.35 -9.99 -34.54
C GLU A 158 4.94 -9.41 -34.34
N SER A 159 4.43 -8.73 -35.36
CA SER A 159 3.03 -8.30 -35.39
C SER A 159 2.10 -9.50 -35.58
N CYS A 160 0.96 -9.47 -34.88
CA CYS A 160 -0.12 -10.41 -35.06
C CYS A 160 -1.42 -9.62 -35.26
N ALA A 161 -2.30 -10.07 -36.15
CA ALA A 161 -3.59 -9.43 -36.37
C ALA A 161 -4.70 -10.21 -35.68
N SER A 162 -5.55 -9.52 -34.92
CA SER A 162 -6.85 -10.04 -34.50
C SER A 162 -7.96 -9.35 -35.29
N ASN A 163 -8.80 -10.16 -35.94
CA ASN A 163 -9.93 -9.71 -36.74
C ASN A 163 -11.20 -9.44 -35.90
N ASN A 164 -11.17 -9.71 -34.60
CA ASN A 164 -12.32 -9.53 -33.73
C ASN A 164 -12.45 -8.06 -33.30
N ALA A 165 -13.67 -7.53 -33.33
CA ALA A 165 -13.98 -6.24 -32.70
C ALA A 165 -13.80 -6.34 -31.18
N CYS A 166 -13.28 -5.28 -30.56
CA CYS A 166 -13.10 -5.26 -29.11
C CYS A 166 -14.42 -5.06 -28.37
N PRO A 167 -14.61 -5.75 -27.23
CA PRO A 167 -15.75 -5.49 -26.38
C PRO A 167 -15.73 -4.04 -25.90
N VAL A 168 -16.89 -3.39 -25.99
CA VAL A 168 -17.17 -2.16 -25.27
C VAL A 168 -17.66 -2.55 -23.89
N HIS A 169 -16.92 -2.17 -22.85
CA HIS A 169 -17.33 -2.36 -21.46
C HIS A 169 -18.38 -1.31 -21.09
N GLY A 170 -19.30 -1.68 -20.19
CA GLY A 170 -20.38 -0.83 -19.76
C GLY A 170 -19.91 0.38 -18.95
N GLY A 171 -20.47 1.55 -19.26
CA GLY A 171 -20.31 2.79 -18.51
C GLY A 171 -21.64 3.26 -17.93
N TRP A 172 -21.57 3.77 -16.70
CA TRP A 172 -22.73 4.34 -16.04
C TRP A 172 -23.16 5.64 -16.70
N SER A 173 -24.46 5.79 -16.96
CA SER A 173 -25.08 7.07 -17.21
C SER A 173 -24.89 8.01 -16.02
N SER A 174 -25.09 9.30 -16.25
CA SER A 174 -25.27 10.24 -15.13
C SER A 174 -26.41 9.77 -14.22
N TRP A 175 -26.24 10.00 -12.92
CA TRP A 175 -27.31 9.75 -11.96
C TRP A 175 -28.54 10.60 -12.29
N SER A 176 -29.72 10.03 -12.09
CA SER A 176 -30.96 10.80 -12.04
C SER A 176 -30.88 11.83 -10.91
N ALA A 177 -31.74 12.85 -11.00
CA ALA A 177 -32.06 13.66 -9.83
C ALA A 177 -32.55 12.76 -8.68
N TRP A 178 -32.34 13.21 -7.45
CA TRP A 178 -32.94 12.56 -6.28
C TRP A 178 -34.46 12.63 -6.37
N GLY A 179 -35.12 11.49 -6.10
CA GLY A 179 -36.56 11.46 -5.89
C GLY A 179 -36.97 12.23 -4.63
N GLN A 180 -38.27 12.34 -4.42
CA GLN A 180 -38.81 12.83 -3.16
C GLN A 180 -38.56 11.82 -2.03
N CYS A 181 -38.55 12.31 -0.79
CA CYS A 181 -38.50 11.44 0.37
C CYS A 181 -39.77 10.58 0.42
N SER A 182 -39.64 9.33 0.86
CA SER A 182 -40.75 8.37 0.97
C SER A 182 -41.85 8.79 1.96
N GLY A 183 -41.61 9.84 2.74
CA GLY A 183 -42.52 10.42 3.70
C GLY A 183 -42.16 11.90 3.92
N THR A 184 -43.05 12.61 4.59
CA THR A 184 -42.93 14.06 4.84
C THR A 184 -42.41 14.38 6.24
N CYS A 185 -42.33 13.39 7.12
CA CYS A 185 -41.90 13.54 8.50
C CYS A 185 -41.28 12.23 9.03
N ILE A 186 -40.53 12.31 10.12
CA ILE A 186 -39.87 11.19 10.78
C ILE A 186 -40.79 10.63 11.89
N ASP A 187 -41.05 9.32 11.86
CA ASP A 187 -41.83 8.64 12.91
C ASP A 187 -40.88 8.10 14.00
N ASP A 188 -40.91 8.73 15.18
CA ASP A 188 -40.10 8.39 16.35
C ASP A 188 -40.86 7.52 17.38
N GLN A 189 -42.12 7.16 17.10
CA GLN A 189 -42.97 6.45 18.06
C GLN A 189 -42.71 4.94 18.09
N ARG A 190 -42.14 4.38 17.01
CA ARG A 190 -41.72 2.97 16.97
C ARG A 190 -40.30 2.81 17.48
N SER A 191 -40.04 1.67 18.12
CA SER A 191 -38.70 1.26 18.55
C SER A 191 -37.68 1.29 17.41
N ASP A 192 -38.15 1.05 16.18
CA ASP A 192 -37.39 1.21 14.94
C ASP A 192 -37.83 2.52 14.28
N ALA A 193 -37.26 3.64 14.72
CA ALA A 193 -37.57 4.96 14.16
C ALA A 193 -37.40 4.92 12.62
N VAL A 194 -38.50 5.12 11.89
CA VAL A 194 -38.51 5.02 10.43
C VAL A 194 -38.18 6.38 9.85
N THR A 195 -36.91 6.57 9.49
CA THR A 195 -36.48 7.76 8.75
C THR A 195 -36.84 7.59 7.27
N PRO A 196 -37.66 8.47 6.67
CA PRO A 196 -37.94 8.44 5.25
C PRO A 196 -36.64 8.49 4.43
N SER A 197 -36.66 7.88 3.24
CA SER A 197 -35.51 7.91 2.34
C SER A 197 -35.90 8.36 0.95
N ARG A 198 -34.95 8.96 0.24
CA ARG A 198 -35.07 9.30 -1.18
C ARG A 198 -34.15 8.41 -1.98
N VAL A 199 -34.57 8.09 -3.20
CA VAL A 199 -33.83 7.18 -4.08
C VAL A 199 -33.49 7.91 -5.38
N ARG A 200 -32.30 7.63 -5.92
CA ARG A 200 -31.94 7.97 -7.30
C ARG A 200 -31.41 6.75 -8.02
N GLN A 201 -31.41 6.79 -9.34
CA GLN A 201 -31.02 5.68 -10.20
C GLN A 201 -30.11 6.11 -11.33
N ARG A 202 -29.36 5.15 -11.86
CA ARG A 202 -28.53 5.28 -13.07
C ARG A 202 -28.63 4.00 -13.88
N THR A 203 -28.28 4.08 -15.17
CA THR A 203 -28.35 2.93 -16.08
C THR A 203 -27.00 2.67 -16.73
N CYS A 204 -26.70 1.42 -17.04
CA CYS A 204 -25.44 1.04 -17.70
C CYS A 204 -25.55 1.26 -19.21
N SER A 205 -25.49 2.53 -19.63
CA SER A 205 -25.83 2.96 -20.99
C SER A 205 -24.87 3.98 -21.60
N ASP A 206 -23.90 4.51 -20.85
CA ASP A 206 -22.94 5.52 -21.32
C ASP A 206 -21.48 5.04 -21.17
N PRO A 207 -21.00 4.08 -22.00
CA PRO A 207 -21.72 3.37 -23.07
C PRO A 207 -22.39 2.07 -22.58
N ALA A 208 -23.32 1.51 -23.35
CA ALA A 208 -23.88 0.19 -23.06
C ALA A 208 -22.84 -0.92 -23.35
N PRO A 209 -22.77 -1.98 -22.53
CA PRO A 209 -21.84 -3.08 -22.76
C PRO A 209 -22.21 -3.85 -24.03
N SER A 210 -21.20 -4.11 -24.86
CA SER A 210 -21.35 -4.93 -26.07
C SER A 210 -21.82 -6.35 -25.74
N LYS A 211 -22.84 -6.83 -26.44
CA LYS A 211 -23.42 -8.18 -26.25
C LYS A 211 -23.05 -9.15 -27.37
N ASP A 212 -22.54 -8.59 -28.47
CA ASP A 212 -22.29 -9.19 -29.77
C ASP A 212 -20.80 -9.51 -30.00
N THR A 213 -19.89 -9.00 -29.16
CA THR A 213 -18.47 -9.33 -29.20
C THR A 213 -18.14 -10.58 -28.38
N ILE A 214 -17.04 -11.25 -28.71
CA ILE A 214 -16.47 -12.35 -27.92
C ILE A 214 -15.04 -11.96 -27.50
N PRO A 215 -14.76 -11.79 -26.19
CA PRO A 215 -15.71 -11.85 -25.07
C PRO A 215 -16.71 -10.68 -25.11
N LYS A 216 -17.84 -10.84 -24.40
CA LYS A 216 -18.82 -9.76 -24.21
C LYS A 216 -18.21 -8.61 -23.39
N GLY A 217 -18.77 -7.42 -23.52
CA GLY A 217 -18.46 -6.30 -22.64
C GLY A 217 -18.80 -6.61 -21.19
N ASP A 218 -17.95 -6.15 -20.28
CA ASP A 218 -18.24 -6.27 -18.85
C ASP A 218 -19.38 -5.34 -18.45
N ASP A 219 -20.22 -5.81 -17.53
CA ASP A 219 -21.30 -5.02 -16.96
C ASP A 219 -20.74 -3.93 -16.02
N CYS A 220 -21.52 -2.87 -15.81
CA CYS A 220 -21.10 -1.75 -14.98
C CYS A 220 -20.91 -2.16 -13.50
N PRO A 221 -19.77 -1.82 -12.86
CA PRO A 221 -19.53 -2.17 -11.47
C PRO A 221 -20.32 -1.27 -10.50
N GLY A 222 -20.83 -1.87 -9.42
CA GLY A 222 -21.57 -1.18 -8.34
C GLY A 222 -23.08 -1.08 -8.58
N ASP A 223 -23.77 -0.32 -7.72
CA ASP A 223 -25.23 -0.32 -7.72
C ASP A 223 -25.85 0.66 -8.73
N ALA A 224 -26.95 0.23 -9.34
CA ALA A 224 -27.79 1.07 -10.21
C ALA A 224 -28.71 2.01 -9.41
N HIS A 225 -28.95 1.71 -8.13
CA HIS A 225 -29.82 2.47 -7.25
C HIS A 225 -29.04 2.95 -6.03
N GLN A 226 -29.32 4.17 -5.61
CA GLN A 226 -28.77 4.71 -4.37
C GLN A 226 -29.90 5.29 -3.52
N SER A 227 -29.92 4.92 -2.24
CA SER A 227 -30.83 5.46 -1.24
C SER A 227 -30.10 6.41 -0.28
N GLN A 228 -30.78 7.46 0.15
CA GLN A 228 -30.32 8.41 1.16
C GLN A 228 -31.44 8.72 2.13
N TYR A 229 -31.15 8.66 3.43
CA TYR A 229 -32.10 9.06 4.48
C TYR A 229 -32.33 10.57 4.47
N CYS A 230 -33.59 10.96 4.63
CA CYS A 230 -34.03 12.34 4.73
C CYS A 230 -34.09 12.79 6.20
N SER A 231 -32.92 12.90 6.83
CA SER A 231 -32.80 13.30 8.24
C SER A 231 -33.13 14.78 8.49
N GLU A 232 -33.31 15.57 7.44
CA GLU A 232 -33.72 16.98 7.48
C GLU A 232 -35.23 17.18 7.76
N LEU A 233 -36.04 16.12 7.65
CA LEU A 233 -37.48 16.22 7.85
C LEU A 233 -37.83 16.39 9.34
N PRO A 234 -38.90 17.15 9.66
CA PRO A 234 -39.38 17.26 11.03
C PRO A 234 -39.98 15.94 11.52
N ASN A 235 -40.08 15.76 12.84
CA ASN A 235 -40.82 14.63 13.40
C ASN A 235 -42.32 14.76 13.13
N CYS A 236 -43.01 13.64 12.95
CA CYS A 236 -44.44 13.62 12.72
C CYS A 236 -45.21 14.09 13.98
N PRO A 237 -46.30 14.86 13.82
CA PRO A 237 -47.17 15.23 14.95
C PRO A 237 -47.71 13.98 15.64
N VAL A 238 -47.62 13.93 16.96
CA VAL A 238 -48.19 12.85 17.78
C VAL A 238 -49.39 13.43 18.50
N ASN A 239 -50.59 13.01 18.10
CA ASN A 239 -51.80 13.43 18.77
C ASN A 239 -51.91 12.76 20.14
N GLY A 240 -52.34 13.53 21.14
CA GLY A 240 -52.54 13.01 22.48
C GLY A 240 -53.72 12.06 22.55
N ASN A 241 -53.59 11.06 23.43
CA ASN A 241 -54.70 10.22 23.80
C ASN A 241 -54.79 10.07 25.32
N TRP A 242 -56.01 9.83 25.79
CA TRP A 242 -56.30 9.77 27.22
C TRP A 242 -55.60 8.56 27.85
N GLY A 243 -54.84 8.81 28.91
CA GLY A 243 -54.41 7.80 29.85
C GLY A 243 -55.59 7.21 30.62
N GLU A 244 -55.31 6.17 31.39
CA GLU A 244 -56.31 5.53 32.23
C GLU A 244 -56.88 6.53 33.26
N TRP A 245 -58.13 6.29 33.65
CA TRP A 245 -58.73 7.04 34.74
C TRP A 245 -57.99 6.72 36.04
N ALA A 246 -57.55 7.76 36.75
CA ALA A 246 -57.06 7.63 38.10
C ALA A 246 -58.15 7.05 39.01
N GLN A 247 -57.70 6.39 40.08
CA GLN A 247 -58.59 5.89 41.10
C GLN A 247 -59.54 7.00 41.58
N PRO A 248 -60.85 6.70 41.74
CA PRO A 248 -61.80 7.70 42.21
C PRO A 248 -61.35 8.33 43.54
N GLY A 249 -61.50 9.65 43.66
CA GLY A 249 -61.28 10.36 44.92
C GLY A 249 -62.29 9.97 46.00
N PRO A 250 -62.14 10.50 47.23
CA PRO A 250 -63.08 10.22 48.31
C PRO A 250 -64.51 10.63 47.94
N CYS A 251 -65.50 9.92 48.50
CA CYS A 251 -66.90 10.25 48.31
C CYS A 251 -67.19 11.64 48.91
N SER A 252 -68.01 12.45 48.24
CA SER A 252 -68.35 13.80 48.68
C SER A 252 -69.09 13.85 50.03
N VAL A 253 -69.61 12.69 50.47
CA VAL A 253 -70.30 12.52 51.75
C VAL A 253 -69.55 11.49 52.60
N THR A 254 -69.59 11.68 53.91
CA THR A 254 -69.06 10.71 54.87
C THR A 254 -70.03 9.54 55.08
N CYS A 255 -71.32 9.70 54.77
CA CYS A 255 -72.32 8.66 54.84
C CYS A 255 -73.44 8.88 53.80
N GLY A 256 -73.99 7.81 53.25
CA GLY A 256 -75.07 7.84 52.26
C GLY A 256 -74.57 7.89 50.81
N GLU A 257 -75.46 8.32 49.91
CA GLU A 257 -75.15 8.51 48.49
C GLU A 257 -74.42 9.84 48.28
N GLY A 258 -73.30 9.80 47.55
CA GLY A 258 -72.53 10.98 47.18
C GLY A 258 -71.90 10.84 45.81
N LEU A 259 -70.99 11.76 45.51
CA LEU A 259 -70.27 11.81 44.24
C LEU A 259 -68.78 11.63 44.46
N GLN A 260 -68.13 10.86 43.59
CA GLN A 260 -66.67 10.71 43.55
C GLN A 260 -66.13 11.20 42.21
N LEU A 261 -64.98 11.87 42.27
CA LEU A 261 -64.31 12.46 41.11
C LEU A 261 -63.18 11.54 40.64
N SER A 262 -63.21 11.17 39.36
CA SER A 262 -62.09 10.53 38.67
C SER A 262 -61.46 11.52 37.69
N LEU A 263 -60.14 11.54 37.65
CA LEU A 263 -59.36 12.37 36.74
C LEU A 263 -58.56 11.49 35.78
N ARG A 264 -58.31 11.98 34.58
CA ARG A 264 -57.39 11.35 33.62
C ARG A 264 -56.48 12.39 33.02
N LYS A 265 -55.31 11.95 32.56
CA LYS A 265 -54.32 12.79 31.90
C LYS A 265 -54.26 12.47 30.42
N CYS A 266 -53.89 13.45 29.61
CA CYS A 266 -53.68 13.27 28.18
C CYS A 266 -52.23 12.84 27.94
N ASP A 267 -51.90 11.62 28.34
CA ASP A 267 -50.53 11.13 28.42
C ASP A 267 -50.29 9.73 27.82
N ASN A 268 -51.28 9.14 27.14
CA ASN A 268 -51.14 7.79 26.57
C ASN A 268 -51.54 7.69 25.08
N PRO A 269 -50.77 8.29 24.13
CA PRO A 269 -49.54 9.04 24.37
C PRO A 269 -49.80 10.51 24.69
N SER A 270 -48.79 11.19 25.26
CA SER A 270 -48.80 12.66 25.36
C SER A 270 -48.67 13.29 23.97
N PRO A 271 -49.37 14.40 23.68
CA PRO A 271 -49.17 15.13 22.44
C PRO A 271 -47.72 15.58 22.27
N LYS A 272 -47.13 15.39 21.08
CA LYS A 272 -45.78 15.84 20.71
C LYS A 272 -45.76 16.47 19.32
N TYR A 273 -44.71 17.25 19.05
CA TYR A 273 -44.41 17.81 17.71
C TYR A 273 -45.61 18.54 17.07
N GLY A 274 -46.38 19.28 17.87
CA GLY A 274 -47.55 20.01 17.39
C GLY A 274 -48.81 19.17 17.19
N GLY A 275 -48.83 17.92 17.68
CA GLY A 275 -50.04 17.10 17.66
C GLY A 275 -51.16 17.63 18.55
N GLU A 276 -52.40 17.23 18.22
CA GLU A 276 -53.61 17.71 18.88
C GLU A 276 -53.68 17.25 20.34
N TYR A 277 -54.24 18.11 21.20
CA TYR A 277 -54.58 17.72 22.57
C TYR A 277 -55.84 16.82 22.60
N CYS A 278 -55.96 16.00 23.64
CA CYS A 278 -57.08 15.07 23.79
C CYS A 278 -58.44 15.76 23.78
N LYS A 279 -59.38 15.22 23.00
CA LYS A 279 -60.76 15.73 22.90
C LYS A 279 -61.62 15.16 24.04
N GLY A 280 -62.45 16.00 24.67
CA GLY A 280 -63.34 15.63 25.79
C GLY A 280 -62.88 16.13 27.16
N THR A 281 -63.58 15.73 28.23
CA THR A 281 -63.26 16.19 29.60
C THR A 281 -62.15 15.36 30.24
N SER A 282 -61.31 16.02 31.05
CA SER A 282 -60.27 15.37 31.88
C SER A 282 -60.79 14.87 33.22
N SER A 283 -62.04 15.19 33.55
CA SER A 283 -62.72 14.77 34.77
C SER A 283 -64.03 14.05 34.46
N ARG A 284 -64.38 13.09 35.32
CA ARG A 284 -65.67 12.43 35.33
C ARG A 284 -66.13 12.26 36.77
N THR A 285 -67.42 12.46 36.98
CA THR A 285 -68.08 12.20 38.26
C THR A 285 -68.86 10.89 38.19
N SER A 286 -68.82 10.10 39.25
CA SER A 286 -69.66 8.91 39.41
C SER A 286 -70.28 8.86 40.80
N VAL A 287 -71.37 8.12 40.95
CA VAL A 287 -72.07 7.98 42.24
C VAL A 287 -71.30 6.99 43.13
N CYS A 288 -71.15 7.33 44.40
CA CYS A 288 -70.55 6.50 45.44
C CYS A 288 -71.53 6.28 46.61
N GLN A 289 -71.39 5.14 47.29
CA GLN A 289 -72.13 4.84 48.52
C GLN A 289 -71.14 4.75 49.68
N SER A 290 -71.30 5.63 50.67
CA SER A 290 -70.54 5.59 51.92
C SER A 290 -71.39 4.97 53.03
N PRO A 291 -70.94 3.93 53.75
CA PRO A 291 -71.73 3.27 54.79
C PRO A 291 -72.05 4.22 55.96
N CYS A 292 -73.33 4.32 56.34
CA CYS A 292 -73.77 5.17 57.45
C CYS A 292 -73.65 4.45 58.81
N PRO A 293 -73.09 5.08 59.86
CA PRO A 293 -72.95 4.48 61.19
C PRO A 293 -74.26 4.31 62.00
N GLY A 294 -75.42 4.27 61.34
CA GLY A 294 -76.74 4.21 62.01
C GLY A 294 -77.70 3.13 61.50
N ASN A 295 -77.36 2.35 60.47
CA ASN A 295 -78.33 1.45 59.82
C ASN A 295 -77.97 -0.04 59.94
N GLN A 296 -77.71 -0.51 61.17
CA GLN A 296 -77.61 -1.93 61.51
C GLN A 296 -78.91 -2.49 62.16
N LEU A 297 -80.02 -1.73 62.14
CA LEU A 297 -81.28 -2.15 62.84
C LEU A 297 -82.45 -2.51 61.91
N ALA A 298 -82.22 -2.72 60.62
CA ALA A 298 -83.29 -3.08 59.66
C ALA A 298 -83.14 -4.49 59.04
N GLN A 299 -82.62 -5.47 59.78
CA GLN A 299 -82.67 -6.89 59.40
C GLN A 299 -83.21 -7.83 60.49
N ILE A 300 -84.03 -7.33 61.41
CA ILE A 300 -84.78 -8.19 62.34
C ILE A 300 -86.26 -7.83 62.23
N GLN A 301 -86.96 -8.37 61.22
CA GLN A 301 -88.40 -8.69 61.27
C GLN A 301 -88.85 -9.22 59.90
N THR A 302 -88.57 -10.49 59.62
CA THR A 302 -89.39 -11.33 58.72
C THR A 302 -88.97 -12.79 58.86
N ARG A 303 -89.38 -13.42 59.97
CA ARG A 303 -89.71 -14.86 60.08
C ARG A 303 -90.07 -15.21 61.52
N ALA A 304 -91.36 -15.33 61.78
CA ALA A 304 -92.00 -16.31 62.67
C ALA A 304 -93.45 -15.89 62.95
N ASN A 305 -94.36 -16.25 62.03
CA ASN A 305 -95.69 -16.75 62.38
C ASN A 305 -95.78 -18.15 61.77
#